data_AF-A0A0J9S576-F1
#
_entry.id   AF-A0A0J9S576-F1
#
_cell.length_a   1.000
_cell.length_b   1.000
_cell.length_c   1.000
_cell.angle_alpha   90.00
_cell.angle_beta   90.00
_cell.angle_gamma   90.00
#
_symmetry.space_group_name_H-M   'P 1'
#
loop_
_entity.id
_entity.type
_entity.pdbx_description
1 polymer ?
#
loop_
_entity_poly.entity_id
_entity_poly.type
_entity_poly.pdbx_seq_one_letter_code
_entity_poly.pdbx_strand_id
1 'polypeptide(L)'
;MISNKNQKSIGTYNSFCTKLLKNLGHISKNHKNTSKSHYHCNILYNWIYNSKKNHDISDDFINDCFEEHSRMGKTMHYNYSCDYNVHNMLYEEPMNMTLLNIFESNIETIGNTLNDEQG
;
A
#
# COMPACT_ATOMS: atom_id res chain seq x y z
N MET A 1 12.26 20.15 -5.08
CA MET A 1 11.84 21.54 -5.34
C MET A 1 10.37 21.60 -4.92
N ILE A 2 10.05 22.29 -3.81
CA ILE A 2 8.69 22.25 -3.23
C ILE A 2 7.80 23.16 -4.09
N SER A 3 7.07 22.57 -5.03
CA SER A 3 6.11 23.30 -5.86
C SER A 3 4.93 23.79 -5.01
N ASN A 4 4.68 25.09 -5.13
CA ASN A 4 3.57 25.86 -4.56
C ASN A 4 2.24 25.08 -4.61
N LYS A 5 1.82 24.51 -3.48
CA LYS A 5 0.48 23.92 -3.30
C LYS A 5 -0.36 24.92 -2.50
N ASN A 6 -1.44 25.44 -3.09
CA ASN A 6 -2.43 26.33 -2.44
C ASN A 6 -2.88 25.77 -1.07
N GLN A 7 -3.22 26.62 -0.11
CA GLN A 7 -3.51 26.22 1.29
C GLN A 7 -4.62 25.15 1.44
N LYS A 8 -5.62 25.14 0.54
CA LYS A 8 -6.64 24.07 0.44
C LYS A 8 -6.04 22.73 -0.04
N SER A 9 -5.09 22.78 -0.98
CA SER A 9 -4.36 21.60 -1.46
C SER A 9 -3.34 21.08 -0.43
N ILE A 10 -2.78 21.94 0.43
CA ILE A 10 -1.93 21.54 1.57
C ILE A 10 -2.74 20.76 2.62
N GLY A 11 -3.95 21.22 2.95
CA GLY A 11 -4.84 20.50 3.88
C GLY A 11 -5.22 19.11 3.38
N THR A 12 -5.60 19.01 2.10
CA THR A 12 -5.92 17.73 1.46
C THR A 12 -4.69 16.82 1.34
N TYR A 13 -3.53 17.38 0.94
CA TYR A 13 -2.22 16.70 0.88
C TYR A 13 -1.86 16.06 2.22
N ASN A 14 -1.87 16.86 3.28
CA ASN A 14 -1.57 16.38 4.62
C ASN A 14 -2.56 15.30 5.06
N SER A 15 -3.85 15.41 4.74
CA SER A 15 -4.85 14.42 5.15
C SER A 15 -4.68 13.07 4.44
N PHE A 16 -4.38 13.08 3.14
CA PHE A 16 -4.22 11.86 2.36
C PHE A 16 -2.88 11.18 2.66
N CYS A 17 -1.77 11.92 2.57
CA CYS A 17 -0.46 11.34 2.87
C CYS A 17 -0.43 10.84 4.32
N THR A 18 -1.02 11.54 5.30
CA THR A 18 -1.09 11.03 6.69
C THR A 18 -1.90 9.73 6.80
N LYS A 19 -3.01 9.59 6.07
CA LYS A 19 -3.80 8.35 6.04
C LYS A 19 -3.02 7.21 5.39
N LEU A 20 -2.34 7.49 4.28
CA LEU A 20 -1.44 6.56 3.62
C LEU A 20 -0.36 6.07 4.59
N LEU A 21 0.36 6.99 5.24
CA LEU A 21 1.39 6.71 6.25
C LEU A 21 0.88 5.85 7.41
N LYS A 22 -0.37 6.08 7.85
CA LYS A 22 -1.04 5.24 8.87
C LYS A 22 -1.30 3.81 8.37
N ASN A 23 -1.83 3.66 7.16
CA ASN A 23 -2.08 2.36 6.54
C ASN A 23 -0.78 1.57 6.30
N LEU A 24 0.35 2.28 6.15
CA LEU A 24 1.68 1.69 6.08
C LEU A 24 2.25 1.21 7.44
N GLY A 25 1.50 1.35 8.54
CA GLY A 25 1.90 0.85 9.85
C GLY A 25 2.77 1.80 10.67
N HIS A 26 2.94 3.06 10.25
CA HIS A 26 3.88 4.00 10.90
C HIS A 26 3.38 4.64 12.19
N ILE A 27 2.09 4.59 12.52
CA ILE A 27 1.55 5.22 13.75
C ILE A 27 1.13 4.15 14.74
N SER A 28 2.04 3.21 15.05
CA SER A 28 1.88 2.33 16.20
C SER A 28 3.13 2.38 17.06
N LYS A 29 2.98 2.66 18.36
CA LYS A 29 4.09 2.87 19.32
C LYS A 29 5.03 1.65 19.48
N ASN A 30 4.68 0.50 18.89
CA ASN A 30 5.41 -0.77 19.00
C ASN A 30 5.99 -1.18 17.65
N HIS A 31 6.96 -0.41 17.17
CA HIS A 31 7.60 -0.52 15.85
C HIS A 31 8.46 -1.77 15.61
N LYS A 32 8.38 -2.81 16.44
CA LYS A 32 9.36 -3.90 16.35
C LYS A 32 9.05 -4.96 15.32
N ASN A 33 7.81 -5.27 14.97
CA ASN A 33 7.51 -6.44 14.14
C ASN A 33 6.16 -6.37 13.39
N THR A 34 5.69 -5.19 12.96
CA THR A 34 4.53 -5.17 12.06
C THR A 34 5.00 -5.69 10.70
N SER A 35 4.68 -6.96 10.46
CA SER A 35 5.18 -7.78 9.36
C SER A 35 5.22 -7.02 8.05
N LYS A 36 6.41 -7.06 7.44
CA LYS A 36 6.74 -6.66 6.07
C LYS A 36 6.06 -7.57 5.02
N SER A 37 4.86 -8.04 5.33
CA SER A 37 4.18 -9.06 4.55
C SER A 37 3.66 -8.45 3.26
N HIS A 38 3.87 -9.16 2.15
CA HIS A 38 3.28 -8.90 0.84
C HIS A 38 1.78 -8.57 0.97
N TYR A 39 1.08 -9.25 1.87
CA TYR A 39 -0.32 -9.03 2.22
C TYR A 39 -0.66 -7.57 2.61
N HIS A 40 0.18 -6.91 3.41
CA HIS A 40 -0.06 -5.51 3.81
C HIS A 40 0.12 -4.56 2.64
N CYS A 41 1.08 -4.82 1.76
CA CYS A 41 1.24 -4.04 0.53
C CYS A 41 0.02 -4.21 -0.38
N ASN A 42 -0.53 -5.42 -0.50
CA ASN A 42 -1.74 -5.68 -1.28
C ASN A 42 -2.96 -4.92 -0.76
N ILE A 43 -3.17 -4.88 0.56
CA ILE A 43 -4.24 -4.07 1.17
C ILE A 43 -4.05 -2.58 0.86
N LEU A 44 -2.82 -2.07 1.03
CA LEU A 44 -2.50 -0.69 0.72
C LEU A 44 -2.78 -0.36 -0.75
N TYR A 45 -2.33 -1.22 -1.66
CA TYR A 45 -2.48 -1.04 -3.10
C TYR A 45 -3.95 -1.01 -3.51
N ASN A 46 -4.77 -1.92 -2.96
CA ASN A 46 -6.22 -1.89 -3.11
C ASN A 46 -6.83 -0.56 -2.62
N TRP A 47 -6.37 -0.05 -1.48
CA TRP A 47 -6.84 1.23 -0.94
C TRP A 47 -6.43 2.43 -1.79
N ILE A 48 -5.19 2.46 -2.29
CA ILE A 48 -4.69 3.52 -3.18
C ILE A 48 -5.52 3.56 -4.46
N TYR A 49 -5.70 2.42 -5.12
CA TYR A 49 -6.51 2.34 -6.34
C TYR A 49 -7.93 2.87 -6.13
N ASN A 50 -8.62 2.41 -5.09
CA ASN A 50 -9.98 2.88 -4.76
C ASN A 50 -10.00 4.39 -4.46
N SER A 51 -8.97 4.91 -3.81
CA SER A 51 -8.86 6.34 -3.52
C SER A 51 -8.62 7.17 -4.78
N LYS A 52 -7.75 6.73 -5.69
CA LYS A 52 -7.54 7.36 -7.00
C LYS A 52 -8.85 7.46 -7.77
N LYS A 53 -9.57 6.34 -7.88
CA LYS A 53 -10.84 6.25 -8.61
C LYS A 53 -11.93 7.15 -8.03
N ASN A 54 -12.01 7.25 -6.70
CA ASN A 54 -13.09 7.98 -6.03
C ASN A 54 -12.82 9.49 -5.89
N HIS A 55 -11.55 9.91 -5.88
CA HIS A 55 -11.17 11.27 -5.45
C HIS A 55 -10.27 12.02 -6.46
N ASP A 56 -10.07 11.47 -7.66
CA ASP A 56 -9.27 12.06 -8.74
C ASP A 56 -7.85 12.47 -8.28
N ILE A 57 -7.17 11.53 -7.63
CA ILE A 57 -5.83 11.72 -7.09
C ILE A 57 -4.81 11.30 -8.15
N SER A 58 -3.88 12.19 -8.49
CA SER A 58 -2.83 11.91 -9.47
C SER A 58 -1.74 11.00 -8.93
N ASP A 59 -1.08 10.27 -9.84
CA ASP A 59 0.09 9.45 -9.54
C ASP A 59 1.25 10.26 -8.96
N ASP A 60 1.51 11.46 -9.51
CA ASP A 60 2.54 12.37 -9.01
C ASP A 60 2.32 12.73 -7.54
N PHE A 61 1.07 12.97 -7.15
CA PHE A 61 0.72 13.28 -5.76
C PHE A 61 0.97 12.11 -4.81
N ILE A 62 0.69 10.88 -5.25
CA ILE A 62 0.93 9.68 -4.43
C ILE A 62 2.43 9.39 -4.35
N ASN A 63 3.15 9.55 -5.46
CA ASN A 63 4.61 9.48 -5.52
C ASN A 63 5.26 10.43 -4.51
N ASP A 64 4.83 11.69 -4.46
CA ASP A 64 5.31 12.66 -3.47
C ASP A 64 5.13 12.13 -2.03
N CYS A 65 3.97 11.53 -1.71
CA CYS A 65 3.73 10.96 -0.38
C CYS A 65 4.69 9.78 -0.07
N PHE A 66 4.96 8.90 -1.04
CA PHE A 66 5.87 7.76 -0.87
C PHE A 66 7.34 8.19 -0.79
N GLU A 67 7.76 9.24 -1.51
CA GLU A 67 9.12 9.77 -1.43
C GLU A 67 9.38 10.36 -0.03
N GLU A 68 8.46 11.18 0.47
CA GLU A 68 8.54 11.71 1.83
C GLU A 68 8.55 10.60 2.88
N HIS A 69 7.73 9.56 2.68
CA HIS A 69 7.72 8.37 3.51
C HIS A 69 9.07 7.64 3.52
N SER A 70 9.67 7.40 2.35
CA SER A 70 10.98 6.77 2.20
C SER A 70 12.07 7.58 2.90
N ARG A 71 12.01 8.92 2.80
CA ARG A 71 12.93 9.83 3.48
C ARG A 71 12.80 9.77 5.01
N MET A 72 11.56 9.73 5.53
CA MET A 72 11.30 9.52 6.96
C MET A 72 11.78 8.14 7.42
N GLY A 73 11.52 7.10 6.63
CA GLY A 73 11.96 5.74 6.89
C GLY A 73 13.48 5.63 7.02
N LYS A 74 14.24 6.25 6.11
CA LYS A 74 15.70 6.31 6.18
C LYS A 74 16.18 7.00 7.47
N THR A 75 15.58 8.13 7.83
CA THR A 75 15.92 8.89 9.04
C THR A 75 15.64 8.10 10.33
N MET A 76 14.53 7.36 10.35
CA MET A 76 14.09 6.59 11.52
C MET A 76 14.57 5.13 11.49
N HIS A 77 15.43 4.76 10.53
CA HIS A 77 15.90 3.40 10.28
C HIS A 77 14.78 2.35 10.14
N TYR A 78 13.66 2.74 9.55
CA TYR A 78 12.58 1.83 9.18
C TYR A 78 12.89 1.11 7.89
N ASN A 79 12.63 -0.19 7.88
CA ASN A 79 12.80 -1.02 6.70
C ASN A 79 11.42 -1.28 6.08
N TYR A 80 11.10 -0.49 5.07
CA TYR A 80 9.81 -0.46 4.40
C TYR A 80 9.80 -1.36 3.16
N SER A 81 8.69 -2.06 2.91
CA SER A 81 8.61 -3.09 1.86
C SER A 81 7.73 -2.76 0.67
N CYS A 82 6.82 -1.77 0.74
CA CYS A 82 5.82 -1.57 -0.31
C CYS A 82 6.24 -0.45 -1.29
N ASP A 83 6.78 -0.80 -2.45
CA ASP A 83 7.16 0.18 -3.47
C ASP A 83 5.96 0.63 -4.32
N TYR A 84 5.75 1.95 -4.44
CA TYR A 84 4.69 2.48 -5.31
C TYR A 84 4.91 2.17 -6.80
N ASN A 85 6.15 1.98 -7.25
CA ASN A 85 6.42 1.53 -8.60
C ASN A 85 5.88 0.13 -8.84
N VAL A 86 5.96 -0.75 -7.83
CA VAL A 86 5.36 -2.09 -7.86
C VAL A 86 3.84 -2.00 -7.90
N HIS A 87 3.24 -1.07 -7.14
CA HIS A 87 1.81 -0.76 -7.30
C HIS A 87 1.48 -0.37 -8.75
N ASN A 88 2.12 0.67 -9.29
CA ASN A 88 1.78 1.18 -10.62
C ASN A 88 1.93 0.13 -11.72
N MET A 89 2.87 -0.80 -11.58
CA MET A 89 3.06 -1.90 -12.52
C MET A 89 2.00 -2.99 -12.38
N LEU A 90 1.61 -3.35 -11.15
CA LEU A 90 0.71 -4.48 -10.90
C LEU A 90 -0.78 -4.11 -10.87
N TYR A 91 -1.09 -2.84 -10.58
CA TYR A 91 -2.47 -2.37 -10.33
C TYR A 91 -3.08 -1.62 -11.52
N GLU A 92 -2.59 -1.83 -12.74
CA GLU A 92 -3.37 -1.51 -13.96
C GLU A 92 -4.68 -2.32 -13.97
N GLU A 93 -4.66 -3.56 -13.47
CA GLU A 93 -5.83 -4.43 -13.31
C GLU A 93 -6.01 -4.89 -11.84
N PRO A 94 -6.46 -3.99 -10.96
CA PRO A 94 -6.47 -4.21 -9.50
C PRO A 94 -7.42 -5.32 -9.05
N MET A 95 -8.45 -5.60 -9.85
CA MET A 95 -9.36 -6.73 -9.61
C MET A 95 -8.64 -8.07 -9.81
N ASN A 96 -7.77 -8.15 -10.82
CA ASN A 96 -6.97 -9.34 -11.11
C ASN A 96 -5.92 -9.55 -10.03
N MET A 97 -5.25 -8.49 -9.58
CA MET A 97 -4.32 -8.61 -8.44
C MET A 97 -5.02 -8.98 -7.14
N THR A 98 -6.19 -8.40 -6.85
CA THR A 98 -6.97 -8.80 -5.66
C THR A 98 -7.33 -10.28 -5.70
N LEU A 99 -7.80 -10.77 -6.85
CA LEU A 99 -8.16 -12.17 -7.03
C LEU A 99 -6.95 -13.09 -6.88
N LEU A 100 -5.81 -12.75 -7.48
CA LEU A 100 -4.57 -13.51 -7.36
C LEU A 100 -4.08 -13.58 -5.91
N ASN A 101 -4.16 -12.47 -5.17
CA ASN A 101 -3.78 -12.43 -3.76
C ASN A 101 -4.69 -13.30 -2.89
N ILE A 102 -6.00 -13.31 -3.16
CA ILE A 102 -6.95 -14.22 -2.49
C ILE A 102 -6.60 -15.66 -2.82
N PHE A 103 -6.32 -15.97 -4.09
CA PHE A 103 -5.95 -17.31 -4.51
C PHE A 103 -4.67 -17.80 -3.84
N GLU A 104 -3.59 -17.01 -3.86
CA GLU A 104 -2.32 -17.32 -3.19
C GLU A 104 -2.54 -17.58 -1.70
N SER A 105 -3.31 -16.72 -1.02
CA SER A 105 -3.56 -16.84 0.42
C SER A 105 -4.33 -18.11 0.80
N ASN A 106 -5.07 -18.71 -0.13
CA ASN A 106 -5.88 -19.91 0.09
C ASN A 106 -5.29 -21.16 -0.57
N ILE A 107 -4.13 -21.07 -1.24
CA ILE A 107 -3.62 -22.18 -2.06
C ILE A 107 -3.31 -23.43 -1.24
N GLU A 108 -2.82 -23.26 -0.01
CA GLU A 108 -2.56 -24.36 0.92
C GLU A 108 -3.86 -25.05 1.32
N THR A 109 -4.89 -24.28 1.69
CA THR A 109 -6.22 -24.83 2.01
C THR A 109 -6.81 -25.58 0.83
N ILE A 110 -6.77 -24.97 -0.37
CA ILE A 110 -7.26 -25.59 -1.60
C ILE A 110 -6.51 -26.90 -1.86
N GLY A 111 -5.17 -26.89 -1.75
CA GLY A 111 -4.34 -28.08 -1.95
C GLY A 111 -4.65 -29.19 -0.95
N ASN A 112 -4.80 -28.86 0.33
CA ASN A 112 -5.14 -29.82 1.37
C ASN A 112 -6.51 -30.45 1.13
N THR A 113 -7.53 -29.64 0.84
CA THR A 113 -8.88 -30.15 0.53
C THR A 113 -8.88 -31.08 -0.69
N LEU A 114 -8.16 -30.73 -1.76
CA LEU A 114 -8.09 -31.56 -2.97
C LEU A 114 -7.32 -32.88 -2.76
N ASN A 115 -6.33 -32.90 -1.86
CA ASN A 115 -5.57 -34.10 -1.53
C ASN A 115 -6.34 -34.99 -0.53
N ASP A 116 -7.10 -34.41 0.40
CA ASP A 116 -7.92 -35.13 1.36
C ASP A 116 -9.11 -35.83 0.70
N GLU A 117 -9.63 -35.31 -0.42
CA GLU A 117 -10.67 -35.98 -1.23
C GLU A 117 -10.17 -37.21 -2.00
N GLN A 118 -8.85 -37.44 -2.08
CA GLN A 118 -8.24 -38.58 -2.79
C GLN A 118 -7.87 -39.76 -1.88
N GLY A 119 -8.12 -39.67 -0.56
CA GLY A 119 -7.88 -40.73 0.44
C GLY A 119 -9.16 -41.38 0.96
#